data_AF-A0A7H1NSL8-F1
#
_entry.id   AF-A0A7H1NSL8-F1
#
_cell.length_a   1.000
_cell.length_b   1.000
_cell.length_c   1.000
_cell.angle_alpha   90.00
_cell.angle_beta   90.00
_cell.angle_gamma   90.00
#
_symmetry.space_group_name_H-M   'P 1'
#
loop_
_entity.id
_entity.type
_entity.pdbx_description
1 polymer ?
#
loop_
_entity_poly.entity_id
_entity_poly.type
_entity_poly.pdbx_seq_one_letter_code
_entity_poly.pdbx_strand_id
1 'polypeptide(L)' 'MNKSPHSFPNPTESQNTLLSSIRHDVKGLLTPALLMADKLALSKDPDIQKSAQIIITSIEKVTKRLNTL' A
#
# COMPACT_ATOMS: atom_id res chain seq x y z
N MET A 1 -37.59 -2.60 23.21
CA MET A 1 -36.56 -1.55 23.05
C MET A 1 -35.27 -2.10 23.63
N ASN A 2 -34.51 -2.89 22.86
CA ASN A 2 -33.39 -3.66 23.41
C ASN A 2 -32.10 -3.20 22.72
N LYS A 3 -31.55 -2.08 23.19
CA LYS A 3 -30.17 -1.71 22.89
C LYS A 3 -29.29 -2.41 23.92
N SER A 4 -28.74 -3.57 23.57
CA SER A 4 -27.67 -4.20 24.36
C SER A 4 -26.37 -3.41 24.19
N PRO A 5 -25.60 -3.18 25.27
CA PRO A 5 -24.52 -2.22 25.33
C PRO A 5 -23.22 -2.80 24.76
N HIS A 6 -22.50 -1.97 24.00
CA HIS A 6 -21.11 -2.11 23.55
C HIS A 6 -20.42 -3.46 23.81
N SER A 7 -20.50 -4.37 22.84
CA SER A 7 -19.51 -5.45 22.72
C SER A 7 -18.16 -4.82 22.36
N PHE A 8 -17.17 -4.95 23.23
CA PHE A 8 -15.80 -4.58 22.90
C PHE A 8 -15.31 -5.46 21.75
N PRO A 9 -14.66 -4.89 20.71
CA PRO A 9 -14.13 -5.68 19.61
C PRO A 9 -13.13 -6.70 20.15
N ASN A 10 -13.23 -7.94 19.67
CA ASN A 10 -12.33 -9.02 20.06
C ASN A 10 -10.89 -8.59 19.68
N PRO A 11 -9.83 -8.86 20.48
CA PRO A 11 -8.48 -8.36 20.19
C PRO A 11 -7.98 -8.70 18.79
N THR A 12 -8.34 -9.87 18.24
CA THR A 12 -8.02 -10.28 16.87
C THR A 12 -8.71 -9.41 15.81
N GLU A 13 -9.95 -8.99 16.04
CA GLU A 13 -10.70 -8.12 15.14
C GLU A 13 -10.13 -6.68 15.13
N SER A 14 -9.73 -6.20 16.31
CA SER A 14 -9.04 -4.91 16.46
C SER A 14 -7.69 -4.91 15.74
N GLN A 15 -6.91 -5.99 15.87
CA GLN A 15 -5.64 -6.16 15.18
C GLN A 15 -5.80 -6.23 13.66
N ASN A 16 -6.78 -6.98 13.16
CA ASN A 16 -7.08 -7.07 11.73
C ASN A 16 -7.50 -5.72 11.14
N THR A 17 -8.30 -4.94 11.89
CA THR A 17 -8.72 -3.59 11.48
C THR A 17 -7.52 -2.65 11.41
N LEU A 18 -6.64 -2.69 12.42
CA LEU A 18 -5.42 -1.89 12.43
C LEU A 18 -4.49 -2.26 11.26
N LEU A 19 -4.25 -3.55 11.02
CA LEU A 19 -3.44 -4.02 9.89
C LEU A 19 -4.03 -3.59 8.54
N SER A 20 -5.36 -3.63 8.40
CA SER A 20 -6.04 -3.15 7.21
C SER A 20 -5.83 -1.65 6.99
N SER A 21 -5.94 -0.84 8.05
CA SER A 21 -5.67 0.61 7.99
C SER A 21 -4.23 0.90 7.59
N ILE A 22 -3.26 0.23 8.23
CA ILE A 22 -1.84 0.41 7.93
C ILE A 22 -1.55 0.06 6.47
N ARG A 23 -2.11 -1.06 5.96
CA ARG A 23 -1.98 -1.43 4.54
C ARG A 23 -2.53 -0.34 3.62
N HIS A 24 -3.70 0.21 3.94
CA HIS A 24 -4.31 1.28 3.16
C HIS A 24 -3.41 2.52 3.13
N ASP A 25 -2.94 2.96 4.29
CA ASP A 25 -2.13 4.17 4.41
C ASP A 25 -0.80 4.03 3.69
N VAL A 26 -0.12 2.88 3.84
CA VAL A 26 1.14 2.63 3.12
C VAL A 26 0.92 2.62 1.61
N LYS A 27 -0.18 2.04 1.10
CA LYS A 27 -0.52 2.13 -0.33
C LYS A 27 -0.76 3.57 -0.77
N GLY A 28 -1.46 4.35 0.05
CA GLY A 28 -1.67 5.79 -0.18
C GLY A 28 -0.33 6.54 -0.31
N LEU A 29 0.60 6.30 0.62
CA LEU A 29 1.93 6.93 0.63
C LEU A 29 2.80 6.54 -0.58
N LEU A 30 2.68 5.31 -1.07
CA LEU A 30 3.45 4.82 -2.23
C LEU A 30 2.88 5.28 -3.57
N THR A 31 1.61 5.69 -3.63
CA THR A 31 0.93 6.13 -4.86
C THR A 31 1.68 7.25 -5.60
N PRO A 32 2.06 8.38 -4.96
CA PRO A 32 2.80 9.44 -5.66
C PRO A 32 4.18 9.00 -6.16
N ALA A 33 4.85 8.08 -5.44
CA ALA A 33 6.14 7.54 -5.87
C ALA A 33 5.97 6.66 -7.13
N LEU A 34 4.91 5.85 -7.20
CA LEU A 34 4.58 5.05 -8.37
C LEU A 34 4.27 5.93 -9.57
N LEU A 35 3.42 6.95 -9.41
CA LEU A 35 3.08 7.90 -10.48
C LEU A 35 4.32 8.62 -11.04
N MET A 36 5.25 9.01 -10.18
CA MET A 36 6.50 9.63 -10.62
C MET A 36 7.39 8.63 -11.36
N ALA A 37 7.47 7.39 -10.88
CA ALA A 37 8.23 6.34 -11.55
C ALA A 37 7.63 6.01 -12.93
N ASP A 38 6.30 5.94 -13.06
CA ASP A 38 5.63 5.77 -14.36
C ASP A 38 5.97 6.91 -15.33
N LYS A 39 6.02 8.15 -14.84
CA LYS A 39 6.45 9.29 -15.66
C LYS A 39 7.91 9.15 -16.11
N LEU A 40 8.80 8.71 -15.23
CA LEU A 40 10.23 8.50 -15.56
C LEU A 40 10.43 7.35 -16.55
N ALA A 41 9.56 6.33 -16.52
CA ALA A 41 9.61 5.21 -17.47
C ALA A 41 9.37 5.64 -18.93
N LEU A 42 8.76 6.81 -19.14
CA LEU A 42 8.55 7.44 -20.45
C LEU A 42 9.78 8.24 -20.94
N SER A 43 10.85 8.33 -20.14
CA SER A 43 12.08 9.00 -20.55
C SER A 43 12.71 8.33 -21.78
N LYS A 44 13.33 9.14 -22.65
CA LYS A 44 14.15 8.63 -23.78
C LYS A 44 15.55 8.18 -23.34
N ASP A 45 15.93 8.54 -22.12
CA ASP A 45 17.19 8.13 -21.52
C ASP A 45 17.05 6.70 -20.96
N PRO A 46 17.85 5.73 -21.47
CA PRO A 46 17.74 4.33 -21.06
C PRO A 46 18.11 4.10 -19.59
N ASP A 47 19.00 4.90 -19.00
CA ASP A 47 19.39 4.76 -17.59
C ASP A 47 18.28 5.27 -16.66
N ILE A 48 17.60 6.35 -17.06
CA ILE A 48 16.41 6.86 -16.36
C ILE A 48 15.27 5.85 -16.45
N GLN A 49 15.01 5.30 -17.64
CA GLN A 49 13.96 4.29 -17.84
C GLN A 49 14.22 3.03 -17.00
N LYS A 50 15.47 2.55 -16.97
CA LYS A 50 15.86 1.40 -16.13
C LYS A 50 15.65 1.69 -14.65
N SER A 51 16.03 2.87 -14.19
CA SER A 51 15.83 3.30 -12.80
C SER A 51 14.36 3.36 -12.43
N ALA A 52 13.51 3.89 -13.33
CA ALA A 52 12.06 3.92 -13.17
C ALA A 52 11.47 2.50 -13.02
N GLN A 53 11.87 1.57 -13.88
CA GLN A 53 11.38 0.19 -13.82
C GLN A 53 11.77 -0.52 -12.51
N ILE A 54 12.96 -0.25 -11.98
CA ILE A 54 13.41 -0.77 -10.67
C ILE A 54 12.50 -0.25 -9.55
N ILE A 55 12.16 1.05 -9.57
CA ILE A 55 11.28 1.66 -8.57
C ILE A 55 9.88 1.05 -8.65
N ILE A 56 9.28 1.00 -9.85
CA ILE A 56 7.96 0.40 -10.09
C ILE A 56 7.91 -1.03 -9.55
N THR A 57 8.86 -1.87 -9.98
CA THR A 57 8.93 -3.28 -9.59
C THR A 57 9.08 -3.45 -8.06
N SER A 58 9.80 -2.54 -7.40
CA SER A 58 10.00 -2.57 -5.96
C SER A 58 8.72 -2.18 -5.21
N ILE A 59 8.01 -1.15 -5.67
CA ILE A 59 6.71 -0.72 -5.11
C ILE A 59 5.65 -1.81 -5.31
N GLU A 60 5.62 -2.48 -6.45
CA GLU A 60 4.73 -3.61 -6.72
C GLU A 60 4.99 -4.78 -5.77
N LYS A 61 6.25 -5.11 -5.49
CA LYS A 61 6.62 -6.14 -4.51
C LYS A 61 6.13 -5.80 -3.11
N VAL A 62 6.27 -4.53 -2.68
CA VAL A 62 5.74 -4.06 -1.40
C VAL A 62 4.23 -4.19 -1.38
N THR A 63 3.54 -3.72 -2.41
CA THR A 63 2.08 -3.78 -2.51
C THR A 63 1.57 -5.23 -2.47
N LYS A 64 2.24 -6.14 -3.17
CA LYS A 64 1.95 -7.57 -3.13
C LYS A 64 2.14 -8.13 -1.74
N ARG A 65 3.23 -7.77 -1.05
CA ARG A 65 3.47 -8.21 0.33
C ARG A 65 2.38 -7.71 1.29
N LEU A 66 2.00 -6.44 1.20
CA LEU A 66 0.93 -5.87 2.03
C LEU A 66 -0.40 -6.59 1.82
N ASN A 67 -0.74 -7.01 0.60
CA ASN A 67 -1.95 -7.78 0.33
C ASN A 67 -1.96 -9.18 0.96
N THR A 68 -0.79 -9.70 1.36
CA THR A 68 -0.66 -11.00 2.05
C THR A 68 -0.53 -10.89 3.57
N LEU A 69 -0.51 -9.65 4.10
CA LEU A 69 -0.63 -9.37 5.54
C LEU A 69 -2.10 -9.36 5.97
#